data_AF-A0A6I9MS16-F1
#
_entry.id   AF-A0A6I9MS16-F1
#
_cell.length_a   1.000
_cell.length_b   1.000
_cell.length_c   1.000
_cell.angle_alpha   90.00
_cell.angle_beta   90.00
_cell.angle_gamma   90.00
#
_symmetry.space_group_name_H-M   'P 1'
#
loop_
_entity.id
_entity.type
_entity.pdbx_description
1 polymer ?
#
loop_
_entity_poly.entity_id
_entity_poly.type
_entity_poly.pdbx_seq_one_letter_code
_entity_poly.pdbx_strand_id
1 'polypeptide(L)'
;MDDIQLCKDIMSLKQELRQIVTAPEKERNKKQRQREEELILKIHKLVQKRDFLVDDAEVERLREQEEDKEMAEYLRLKLMPLEKKLKATQNAAKPKRQIPEPPPNKPSITKSGVAVIKDCCGATQCAVM
;
A
#
# COMPACT_ATOMS: atom_id res chain seq x y z
N MET A 1 -16.32 -16.70 -0.46
CA MET A 1 -15.29 -17.58 -1.06
C MET A 1 -14.06 -16.74 -1.20
N ASP A 2 -12.90 -17.21 -0.76
CA ASP A 2 -11.66 -16.41 -0.76
C ASP A 2 -11.04 -16.38 -2.18
N ASP A 3 -10.46 -15.24 -2.60
CA ASP A 3 -9.84 -15.07 -3.93
C ASP A 3 -8.69 -16.05 -4.12
N ILE A 4 -7.94 -16.35 -3.07
CA ILE A 4 -6.85 -17.34 -3.11
C ILE A 4 -7.40 -18.72 -3.49
N GLN A 5 -8.56 -19.10 -2.94
CA GLN A 5 -9.17 -20.38 -3.26
C GLN A 5 -9.73 -20.40 -4.69
N LEU A 6 -10.38 -19.31 -5.12
CA LEU A 6 -10.82 -19.16 -6.51
C LEU A 6 -9.65 -19.28 -7.49
N CYS A 7 -8.53 -18.62 -7.21
CA CYS A 7 -7.33 -18.71 -8.03
C CYS A 7 -6.79 -20.14 -8.12
N LYS A 8 -6.70 -20.87 -7.00
CA LYS A 8 -6.28 -22.28 -6.97
C LYS A 8 -7.21 -23.16 -7.81
N ASP A 9 -8.52 -23.01 -7.63
CA ASP A 9 -9.52 -23.80 -8.36
C ASP A 9 -9.46 -23.51 -9.87
N ILE A 10 -9.40 -22.23 -10.26
CA ILE A 10 -9.24 -21.81 -11.66
C ILE A 10 -7.94 -22.38 -12.26
N MET A 11 -6.83 -22.33 -11.52
CA MET A 11 -5.55 -22.86 -12.00
C MET A 11 -5.60 -24.37 -12.22
N SER A 12 -6.22 -25.11 -11.29
CA SER A 12 -6.41 -26.56 -11.40
C SER A 12 -7.26 -26.92 -12.62
N LEU A 13 -8.41 -26.27 -12.79
CA LEU A 13 -9.30 -26.48 -13.93
C LEU A 13 -8.63 -26.10 -15.26
N LYS A 14 -7.88 -24.99 -15.30
CA LYS A 14 -7.09 -24.61 -16.48
C LYS A 14 -6.03 -25.65 -16.81
N GLN A 15 -5.41 -26.27 -15.81
CA GLN A 15 -4.43 -27.33 -16.03
C GLN A 15 -5.08 -28.59 -16.61
N GLU A 16 -6.24 -28.98 -16.10
CA GLU A 16 -7.00 -30.11 -16.63
C GLU A 16 -7.49 -29.83 -18.07
N LEU A 17 -7.98 -28.61 -18.32
CA LEU A 17 -8.37 -28.18 -19.66
C LEU A 17 -7.19 -28.24 -20.64
N ARG A 18 -6.00 -27.75 -20.24
CA ARG A 18 -4.77 -27.83 -21.03
C ARG A 18 -4.44 -29.25 -21.47
N GLN A 19 -4.60 -30.24 -20.59
CA GLN A 19 -4.35 -31.64 -20.93
C GLN A 19 -5.27 -32.16 -22.03
N ILE A 20 -6.55 -31.75 -22.00
CA ILE A 20 -7.52 -32.11 -23.04
C ILE A 20 -7.21 -31.39 -24.36
N VAL A 21 -6.90 -30.09 -24.29
CA VAL A 21 -6.71 -29.28 -25.51
C VAL A 21 -5.36 -29.48 -26.19
N THR A 22 -4.42 -30.17 -25.55
CA THR A 22 -3.12 -30.51 -26.14
C THR A 22 -3.27 -31.41 -27.38
N ALA A 23 -4.28 -32.31 -27.41
CA ALA A 23 -4.57 -33.11 -28.58
C ALA A 23 -5.36 -32.31 -29.63
N PRO A 24 -5.12 -32.51 -30.95
CA PRO A 24 -5.92 -31.90 -32.01
C PRO A 24 -7.40 -32.22 -31.88
N GLU A 25 -8.27 -31.26 -32.17
CA GLU A 25 -9.73 -31.40 -31.98
C GLU A 25 -10.35 -32.58 -32.76
N LYS A 26 -9.80 -32.88 -33.94
CA LYS A 26 -10.21 -34.00 -34.80
C LYS A 26 -9.96 -35.38 -34.15
N GLU A 27 -8.97 -35.46 -33.27
CA GLU A 27 -8.57 -36.69 -32.58
C GLU A 27 -9.28 -36.85 -31.23
N ARG A 28 -9.97 -35.81 -30.75
CA ARG A 28 -10.69 -35.87 -29.48
C ARG A 28 -11.92 -36.76 -29.63
N ASN A 29 -12.15 -37.59 -28.62
CA ASN A 29 -13.38 -38.39 -28.53
C ASN A 29 -14.56 -37.52 -28.03
N LYS A 30 -15.79 -38.02 -28.17
CA LYS A 30 -17.00 -37.28 -27.73
C LYS A 30 -16.97 -36.91 -26.24
N LYS A 31 -16.41 -37.78 -25.39
CA LYS A 31 -16.31 -37.54 -23.94
C LYS A 31 -15.33 -36.41 -23.62
N GLN A 32 -14.21 -36.33 -24.33
CA GLN A 32 -13.21 -35.28 -24.19
C GLN A 32 -13.79 -33.92 -24.58
N ARG A 33 -14.55 -33.85 -25.68
CA ARG A 33 -15.25 -32.62 -26.09
C ARG A 33 -16.28 -32.16 -25.05
N GLN A 34 -17.11 -33.07 -24.55
CA GLN A 34 -18.07 -32.74 -23.47
C GLN A 34 -17.36 -32.25 -22.21
N ARG A 35 -16.27 -32.93 -21.81
CA ARG A 35 -15.49 -32.54 -20.63
C ARG A 35 -14.81 -31.19 -20.81
N GLU A 36 -14.29 -30.90 -22.00
CA GLU A 36 -13.73 -29.59 -22.36
C GLU A 36 -14.77 -28.48 -22.19
N GLU A 37 -15.96 -28.66 -22.76
CA GLU A 37 -17.08 -27.70 -22.63
C GLU A 37 -17.47 -27.48 -21.15
N GLU A 38 -17.58 -28.55 -20.37
CA GLU A 38 -17.85 -28.47 -18.94
C GLU A 38 -16.77 -27.71 -18.17
N LEU A 39 -15.49 -27.94 -18.48
CA LEU A 39 -14.37 -27.25 -17.85
C LEU A 39 -14.38 -25.76 -18.21
N ILE A 40 -14.63 -25.41 -19.47
CA ILE A 40 -14.75 -24.02 -19.91
C ILE A 40 -15.88 -23.31 -19.14
N LEU A 41 -17.05 -23.93 -19.06
CA LEU A 41 -18.20 -23.40 -18.31
C LEU A 41 -17.89 -23.20 -16.82
N LYS A 42 -17.21 -24.16 -16.17
CA LYS A 42 -16.79 -24.04 -14.78
C LYS A 42 -15.79 -22.92 -14.57
N ILE A 43 -14.76 -22.84 -15.42
CA ILE A 43 -13.74 -21.78 -15.38
C ILE A 43 -14.41 -20.41 -15.53
N HIS A 44 -15.30 -20.25 -16.52
CA HIS A 44 -16.01 -19.00 -16.76
C HIS A 44 -16.80 -18.54 -15.52
N LYS A 45 -17.55 -19.45 -14.89
CA LYS A 45 -18.30 -19.14 -13.65
C LYS A 45 -17.39 -18.72 -12.50
N LEU A 46 -16.22 -19.34 -12.35
CA LEU A 46 -15.28 -18.98 -11.29
C LEU A 46 -14.60 -17.64 -11.56
N VAL A 47 -14.26 -17.35 -12.83
CA VAL A 47 -13.72 -16.05 -13.24
C VAL A 47 -14.75 -14.95 -12.96
N GLN A 48 -16.01 -15.13 -13.34
CA GLN A 48 -17.08 -14.17 -13.02
C GLN A 48 -17.21 -13.89 -11.52
N LYS A 49 -17.10 -14.93 -10.68
CA LYS A 49 -17.12 -14.75 -9.22
C LYS A 49 -15.90 -13.97 -8.72
N ARG A 50 -14.74 -14.19 -9.33
CA ARG A 50 -13.52 -13.45 -8.99
C ARG A 50 -13.63 -12.00 -9.42
N ASP A 51 -14.15 -11.73 -10.61
CA ASP A 51 -14.34 -10.37 -11.12
C ASP A 51 -15.23 -9.56 -10.17
N PHE A 52 -16.31 -10.17 -9.65
CA PHE A 52 -17.14 -9.55 -8.61
C PHE A 52 -16.35 -9.16 -7.34
N LEU A 53 -15.42 -10.01 -6.87
CA LEU A 53 -14.59 -9.69 -5.71
C LEU A 53 -13.60 -8.55 -6.00
N VAL A 54 -13.12 -8.45 -7.24
CA VAL A 54 -12.24 -7.35 -7.67
C VAL A 54 -13.03 -6.04 -7.70
N ASP A 55 -14.23 -6.06 -8.25
CA ASP A 55 -15.12 -4.90 -8.29
C ASP A 55 -15.47 -4.42 -6.87
N ASP A 56 -15.81 -5.33 -5.95
CA ASP A 56 -16.07 -5.00 -4.54
C ASP A 56 -14.84 -4.34 -3.87
N ALA A 57 -13.64 -4.89 -4.09
CA ALA A 57 -12.41 -4.32 -3.56
C ALA A 57 -12.08 -2.95 -4.16
N GLU A 58 -12.41 -2.73 -5.43
CA GLU A 58 -12.24 -1.42 -6.08
C GLU A 58 -13.18 -0.37 -5.49
N VAL A 59 -14.42 -0.74 -5.18
CA VAL A 59 -15.39 0.14 -4.51
C VAL A 59 -14.88 0.56 -3.13
N GLU A 60 -14.41 -0.38 -2.32
CA GLU A 60 -13.87 -0.06 -0.99
C GLU A 60 -12.62 0.83 -1.09
N ARG A 61 -11.72 0.58 -2.05
CA ARG A 61 -10.55 1.44 -2.28
C ARG A 61 -10.95 2.88 -2.61
N LEU A 62 -11.96 3.08 -3.46
CA LEU A 62 -12.44 4.42 -3.81
C LEU A 62 -13.07 5.13 -2.60
N ARG A 63 -13.79 4.38 -1.77
CA ARG A 63 -14.38 4.90 -0.54
C ARG A 63 -13.31 5.36 0.44
N GLU A 64 -12.31 4.54 0.73
CA GLU A 64 -11.19 4.90 1.61
C GLU A 64 -10.46 6.14 1.12
N GLN A 65 -10.26 6.28 -0.20
CA GLN A 65 -9.62 7.47 -0.77
C GLN A 65 -10.41 8.75 -0.54
N GLU A 66 -11.75 8.70 -0.63
CA GLU A 66 -12.56 9.89 -0.37
C GLU A 66 -12.60 10.22 1.12
N GLU A 67 -12.71 9.21 1.99
CA GLU A 67 -12.62 9.38 3.45
C GLU A 67 -11.27 10.00 3.86
N ASP A 68 -10.15 9.53 3.30
CA ASP A 68 -8.81 10.08 3.53
C ASP A 68 -8.69 11.53 3.02
N LYS A 69 -9.29 11.83 1.88
CA LYS A 69 -9.29 13.18 1.30
C LYS A 69 -10.08 14.16 2.17
N GLU A 70 -11.25 13.76 2.65
CA GLU A 70 -12.03 14.57 3.60
C GLU A 70 -11.23 14.83 4.89
N MET A 71 -10.57 13.81 5.41
CA MET A 71 -9.73 13.93 6.61
C MET A 71 -8.52 14.86 6.40
N ALA A 72 -7.84 14.75 5.25
CA ALA A 72 -6.71 15.61 4.90
C ALA A 72 -7.14 17.08 4.77
N GLU A 73 -8.26 17.35 4.10
CA GLU A 73 -8.82 18.70 3.97
C GLU A 73 -9.25 19.27 5.33
N TYR A 74 -9.87 18.45 6.18
CA TYR A 74 -10.24 18.86 7.53
C TYR A 74 -9.01 19.24 8.37
N LEU A 75 -7.97 18.40 8.36
CA LEU A 75 -6.73 18.67 9.09
C LEU A 75 -6.02 19.90 8.54
N ARG A 76 -5.94 20.05 7.22
CA ARG A 76 -5.39 21.24 6.56
C ARG A 76 -6.10 22.50 7.04
N LEU A 77 -7.43 22.51 7.08
CA LEU A 77 -8.21 23.65 7.57
C LEU A 77 -7.92 23.96 9.04
N LYS A 78 -7.80 22.93 9.90
CA LYS A 78 -7.52 23.07 11.33
C LYS A 78 -6.09 23.49 11.65
N LEU A 79 -5.11 23.03 10.88
CA LEU A 79 -3.68 23.23 11.13
C LEU A 79 -3.10 24.45 10.41
N MET A 80 -3.70 24.92 9.31
CA MET A 80 -3.30 26.15 8.62
C MET A 80 -3.12 27.37 9.55
N PRO A 81 -4.01 27.64 10.53
CA PRO A 81 -3.82 28.73 11.48
C PRO A 81 -2.57 28.55 12.36
N LEU A 82 -2.24 27.30 12.74
CA LEU A 82 -1.07 27.00 13.56
C LEU A 82 0.22 27.18 12.76
N GLU A 83 0.25 26.72 11.50
CA GLU A 83 1.40 26.93 10.60
C GLU A 83 1.70 28.41 10.38
N LYS A 84 0.66 29.23 10.19
CA LYS A 84 0.81 30.70 10.06
C LYS A 84 1.41 31.33 11.31
N LYS A 85 0.96 30.91 12.50
CA LYS A 85 1.53 31.36 13.78
C LYS A 85 3.00 30.98 13.91
N LEU A 86 3.36 29.73 13.58
CA LEU A 86 4.73 29.22 13.64
C LEU A 86 5.68 29.96 12.68
N LYS A 87 5.23 30.25 11.45
CA LYS A 87 5.99 31.05 10.48
C LYS A 87 6.16 32.51 10.92
N ALA A 88 5.15 33.10 11.59
CA ALA A 88 5.26 34.46 12.12
C ALA A 88 6.30 34.56 13.26
N THR A 89 6.36 33.59 14.17
CA THR A 89 7.38 33.56 15.24
C THR A 89 8.78 33.29 14.69
N GLN A 90 8.94 32.49 13.64
CA GLN A 90 10.24 32.25 13.00
C GLN A 90 10.77 33.49 12.25
N ASN A 91 9.89 34.26 11.60
CA ASN A 91 10.29 35.48 10.89
C ASN A 91 10.59 36.67 11.83
N ALA A 92 10.11 36.64 13.07
CA ALA A 92 10.41 37.66 14.08
C ALA A 92 11.77 37.45 14.78
N ALA A 93 12.42 36.30 14.60
CA ALA A 93 13.68 35.94 15.27
C ALA A 93 14.88 35.94 14.31
N LYS A 94 15.27 37.12 13.81
CA LYS A 94 16.68 37.37 13.44
C LYS A 94 17.21 38.62 14.14
N PRO A 95 17.60 38.54 15.42
CA PRO A 95 18.64 39.43 15.93
C PRO A 95 19.99 38.91 15.40
N LYS A 96 20.74 39.75 14.67
CA LYS A 96 22.18 39.55 14.50
C LYS A 96 22.81 39.50 15.90
N ARG A 97 23.06 38.31 16.44
CA ARG A 97 23.91 38.16 17.62
C ARG A 97 25.34 38.41 17.18
N GLN A 98 25.90 39.56 17.56
CA GLN A 98 27.34 39.70 17.72
C GLN A 98 27.77 38.66 18.76
N ILE A 99 28.80 37.88 18.45
CA ILE A 99 29.39 36.87 19.33
C ILE A 99 30.46 37.57 20.15
N PRO A 100 30.34 37.71 21.49
CA PRO A 100 31.49 38.00 22.33
C PRO A 100 32.27 36.70 22.54
N GLU A 101 33.58 36.75 22.32
CA GLU A 101 34.50 35.62 22.49
C GLU A 101 34.54 35.16 23.97
N PRO A 102 34.39 33.85 24.27
CA PRO A 102 34.42 33.38 25.66
C PRO A 102 35.88 33.09 26.13
N PRO A 103 36.19 33.31 27.42
CA PRO A 103 37.56 33.22 27.94
C PRO A 103 38.12 31.79 28.00
N PRO A 104 39.45 31.63 27.95
CA PRO A 104 40.10 30.33 27.79
C PRO A 104 40.22 29.66 29.15
N ASN A 105 39.29 28.76 29.46
CA ASN A 105 39.53 27.52 30.23
C ASN A 105 38.20 26.98 30.74
N LYS A 106 37.67 25.96 30.03
CA LYS A 106 36.83 24.86 30.51
C LYS A 106 36.58 23.89 29.34
N PRO A 107 36.51 22.57 29.56
CA PRO A 107 36.36 21.60 28.48
C PRO A 107 35.00 21.73 27.81
N SER A 108 35.05 21.92 26.48
CA SER A 108 33.89 21.99 25.59
C SER A 108 33.12 20.67 25.59
N ILE A 109 31.86 20.71 26.01
CA ILE A 109 30.88 19.69 25.64
C ILE A 109 30.33 20.12 24.28
N THR A 110 30.82 19.49 23.22
CA THR A 110 30.35 19.69 21.85
C THR A 110 28.88 19.25 21.78
N LYS A 111 27.96 20.22 21.73
CA LYS A 111 26.56 19.96 21.36
C LYS A 111 26.50 19.63 19.87
N SER A 112 26.86 18.41 19.51
CA SER A 112 26.49 17.80 18.23
C SER A 112 25.01 17.44 18.26
N GLY A 113 24.14 18.43 18.02
CA GLY A 113 22.70 18.30 18.19
C GLY A 113 21.83 18.63 16.96
N VAL A 114 22.41 18.76 15.75
CA VAL A 114 21.64 19.20 14.56
C VAL A 114 21.87 18.33 13.32
N ALA A 115 22.52 17.18 13.42
CA ALA A 115 22.77 16.30 12.26
C ALA A 115 22.28 14.85 12.43
N VAL A 116 21.32 14.57 13.33
CA VAL A 116 20.77 13.21 13.54
C VAL A 116 19.24 13.22 13.48
N ILE A 117 18.66 13.91 12.49
CA ILE A 117 17.24 13.74 12.15
C ILE A 117 17.10 13.66 10.63
N LYS A 118 17.86 12.76 10.00
CA LYS A 118 17.61 12.37 8.61
C LYS A 118 17.60 10.87 8.35
N ASP A 119 17.97 10.02 9.31
CA ASP A 119 17.98 8.56 9.14
C ASP A 119 17.47 7.79 10.37
N CYS A 120 16.25 8.08 10.83
CA CYS A 120 15.51 7.15 11.69
C CYS A 120 14.44 6.42 10.89
N CYS A 121 14.88 5.50 10.02
CA CYS A 121 14.05 4.43 9.50
C CYS A 121 14.78 3.11 9.80
N GLY A 122 14.28 2.35 10.78
CA GLY A 122 14.73 0.97 11.03
C GLY A 122 15.01 0.65 12.50
N ALA A 123 14.37 -0.42 12.97
CA ALA A 123 14.56 -1.12 14.24
C ALA A 123 13.88 -0.54 15.50
N THR A 124 12.55 -0.56 15.53
CA THR A 124 11.84 -0.85 16.79
C THR A 124 11.32 -2.28 16.73
N GLN A 125 12.04 -3.22 17.35
CA GLN A 125 11.44 -4.47 17.81
C GLN A 125 10.47 -4.13 18.94
N CYS A 126 9.17 -4.25 18.68
CA CYS A 126 8.17 -4.31 19.73
C CYS A 126 8.28 -5.68 20.42
N ALA A 127 8.75 -5.69 21.67
CA ALA A 127 8.46 -6.76 22.61
C ALA A 127 7.38 -6.23 23.57
N VAL A 128 6.17 -6.76 23.45
CA VAL A 128 5.12 -6.63 24.47
C VAL A 128 5.22 -7.88 25.33
N MET A 129 5.47 -7.70 26.63
CA MET A 129 5.27 -8.73 27.67
C MET A 129 3.78 -8.89 27.97
#